data_AF-A0A1V5RGZ9-F1
#
_entry.id   AF-A0A1V5RGZ9-F1
#
_cell.length_a   1.000
_cell.length_b   1.000
_cell.length_c   1.000
_cell.angle_alpha   90.00
_cell.angle_beta   90.00
_cell.angle_gamma   90.00
#
_symmetry.space_group_name_H-M   'P 1'
#
loop_
_entity.id
_entity.type
_entity.pdbx_description
1 polymer ?
#
loop_
_entity_poly.entity_id
_entity_poly.type
_entity_poly.pdbx_seq_one_letter_code
_entity_poly.pdbx_strand_id
1 'polypeptide(L)'
;MQGSAEIVAGAAGLPKVVISAADGARAEAYLYGAHVTSWVPAGGEERLYLSPQADYRPGAAIRGGAPVVFPQFSGMGPLPKHGFLRNLPWEYLGAHEEADRITAEFAIVENEQTLALWPHRFRGRLAVTADKVQEDAALRFVGEVDRIYFAAPRQVTLAEPGRRLTVAAERFPDVVVWNPGPALAATLADLPPGGYGQFVCIEAAIVGRPIELLPGQTWQGSQTLTA
;
A
#
# COMPACT_ATOMS: atom_id res chain seq x y z
N MET A 1 -8.66 18.54 -16.89
CA MET A 1 -8.35 17.86 -18.17
C MET A 1 -9.09 16.53 -18.18
N GLN A 2 -8.90 15.64 -19.15
CA GLN A 2 -9.30 14.24 -18.96
C GLN A 2 -8.19 13.52 -18.18
N GLY A 3 -8.53 12.50 -17.39
CA GLY A 3 -7.54 11.64 -16.74
C GLY A 3 -6.78 10.75 -17.73
N SER A 4 -5.57 10.31 -17.36
CA SER A 4 -4.79 9.33 -18.11
C SER A 4 -4.07 8.33 -17.19
N ALA A 5 -3.83 7.11 -17.69
CA ALA A 5 -3.08 6.08 -16.98
C ALA A 5 -2.16 5.35 -17.96
N GLU A 6 -0.85 5.55 -17.82
CA GLU A 6 0.16 5.15 -18.80
C GLU A 6 1.23 4.24 -18.16
N ILE A 7 1.57 3.12 -18.81
CA ILE A 7 2.73 2.32 -18.40
C ILE A 7 4.01 3.01 -18.86
N VAL A 8 4.90 3.29 -17.91
CA VAL A 8 6.24 3.84 -18.15
C VAL A 8 7.31 2.97 -17.48
N ALA A 9 8.56 3.13 -17.90
CA ALA A 9 9.70 2.54 -17.20
C ALA A 9 9.92 3.28 -15.86
N GLY A 10 9.93 2.53 -14.76
CA GLY A 10 10.28 3.01 -13.43
C GLY A 10 11.73 2.69 -13.05
N ALA A 11 12.02 2.69 -11.75
CA ALA A 11 13.33 2.36 -11.22
C ALA A 11 13.76 0.92 -11.62
N ALA A 12 15.06 0.75 -11.89
CA ALA A 12 15.65 -0.47 -12.46
C ALA A 12 14.98 -0.98 -13.76
N GLY A 13 14.18 -0.16 -14.44
CA GLY A 13 13.42 -0.56 -15.63
C GLY A 13 12.13 -1.35 -15.33
N LEU A 14 11.73 -1.53 -14.07
CA LEU A 14 10.45 -2.16 -13.74
C LEU A 14 9.28 -1.29 -14.26
N PRO A 15 8.27 -1.87 -14.92
CA PRO A 15 7.12 -1.11 -15.42
C PRO A 15 6.24 -0.63 -14.26
N LYS A 16 5.81 0.63 -14.34
CA LYS A 16 4.83 1.26 -13.45
C LYS A 16 3.76 1.97 -14.24
N VAL A 17 2.54 2.00 -13.73
CA VAL A 17 1.48 2.89 -14.21
C VAL A 17 1.68 4.25 -13.55
N VAL A 18 1.72 5.32 -14.34
CA VAL A 18 1.52 6.69 -13.89
C VAL A 18 0.05 7.03 -14.12
N ILE A 19 -0.66 7.37 -13.06
CA ILE A 19 -2.07 7.76 -13.06
C ILE A 19 -2.14 9.27 -12.86
N SER A 20 -2.85 9.98 -13.74
CA SER A 20 -3.07 11.42 -13.66
C SER A 20 -4.58 11.70 -13.72
N ALA A 21 -5.13 12.37 -12.72
CA ALA A 21 -6.55 12.68 -12.61
C ALA A 21 -6.91 14.01 -13.29
N ALA A 22 -8.21 14.20 -13.56
CA ALA A 22 -8.75 15.35 -14.27
C ALA A 22 -8.46 16.71 -13.58
N ASP A 23 -8.32 16.71 -12.26
CA ASP A 23 -8.02 17.85 -11.38
C ASP A 23 -6.52 18.16 -11.26
N GLY A 24 -5.64 17.26 -11.70
CA GLY A 24 -4.19 17.35 -11.55
C GLY A 24 -3.60 16.56 -10.37
N ALA A 25 -4.39 15.76 -9.64
CA ALA A 25 -3.84 14.76 -8.73
C ALA A 25 -3.11 13.66 -9.53
N ARG A 26 -2.07 13.07 -8.94
CA ARG A 26 -1.21 12.08 -9.60
C ARG A 26 -0.84 10.95 -8.64
N ALA A 27 -0.78 9.72 -9.15
CA ALA A 27 -0.29 8.56 -8.40
C ALA A 27 0.62 7.69 -9.28
N GLU A 28 1.46 6.86 -8.67
CA GLU A 28 2.28 5.88 -9.38
C GLU A 28 2.20 4.51 -8.70
N ALA A 29 2.03 3.45 -9.50
CA ALA A 29 1.98 2.07 -9.00
C ALA A 29 2.78 1.11 -9.90
N TYR A 30 3.72 0.37 -9.33
CA TYR A 30 4.47 -0.66 -10.06
C TYR A 30 3.59 -1.88 -10.33
N LEU A 31 3.70 -2.45 -11.54
CA LEU A 31 3.07 -3.74 -11.85
C LEU A 31 3.68 -4.85 -10.98
N TYR A 32 4.95 -4.71 -10.61
CA TYR A 32 5.57 -5.53 -9.58
C TYR A 32 4.96 -5.21 -8.20
N GLY A 33 4.31 -6.21 -7.61
CA GLY A 33 3.61 -6.13 -6.33
C GLY A 33 2.26 -5.40 -6.35
N ALA A 34 1.79 -4.92 -7.51
CA ALA A 34 0.74 -3.88 -7.61
C ALA A 34 1.00 -2.70 -6.65
N HIS A 35 2.27 -2.32 -6.52
CA HIS A 35 2.77 -1.56 -5.37
C HIS A 35 2.66 -0.06 -5.65
N VAL A 36 1.74 0.63 -4.97
CA VAL A 36 1.58 2.09 -5.06
C VAL A 36 2.75 2.77 -4.36
N THR A 37 3.52 3.59 -5.07
CA THR A 37 4.79 4.18 -4.57
C THR A 37 4.82 5.70 -4.48
N SER A 38 3.83 6.39 -5.04
CA SER A 38 3.70 7.86 -5.01
C SER A 38 2.23 8.26 -5.07
N TRP A 39 1.85 9.29 -4.31
CA TRP A 39 0.57 9.97 -4.44
C TRP A 39 0.70 11.47 -4.08
N VAL A 40 0.41 12.31 -5.07
CA VAL A 40 0.39 13.78 -4.96
C VAL A 40 -1.05 14.24 -5.25
N PRO A 41 -1.81 14.76 -4.27
CA PRO A 41 -3.12 15.35 -4.52
C PRO A 41 -3.00 16.65 -5.34
N ALA A 42 -4.08 17.08 -6.01
CA ALA A 42 -4.06 18.24 -6.89
C ALA A 42 -3.57 19.52 -6.18
N GLY A 43 -2.50 20.11 -6.72
CA GLY A 43 -1.84 21.29 -6.15
C GLY A 43 -1.10 21.05 -4.83
N GLY A 44 -0.95 19.80 -4.38
CA GLY A 44 -0.28 19.41 -3.15
C GLY A 44 1.16 18.91 -3.34
N GLU A 45 1.62 18.17 -2.34
CA GLU A 45 2.95 17.54 -2.26
C GLU A 45 2.82 16.02 -2.07
N GLU A 46 3.93 15.28 -2.20
CA GLU A 46 3.97 13.83 -1.98
C GLU A 46 3.46 13.44 -0.58
N ARG A 47 2.58 12.44 -0.55
CA ARG A 47 1.95 11.91 0.68
C ARG A 47 2.46 10.52 1.06
N LEU A 48 3.13 9.81 0.15
CA LEU A 48 3.71 8.49 0.40
C LEU A 48 5.24 8.59 0.52
N TYR A 49 5.79 8.06 1.61
CA TYR A 49 7.24 7.89 1.72
C TYR A 49 7.71 6.71 0.85
N LEU A 50 8.69 6.97 -0.01
CA LEU A 50 9.43 5.96 -0.77
C LEU A 50 10.91 6.08 -0.42
N SER A 51 11.56 4.96 -0.06
CA SER A 51 12.98 4.99 0.27
C SER A 51 13.84 5.24 -0.98
N PRO A 52 14.81 6.18 -0.94
CA PRO A 52 15.79 6.34 -2.01
C PRO A 52 16.76 5.15 -2.12
N GLN A 53 16.70 4.20 -1.17
CA GLN A 53 17.46 2.95 -1.15
C GLN A 53 16.55 1.71 -1.36
N ALA A 54 15.30 1.89 -1.82
CA ALA A 54 14.40 0.79 -2.11
C ALA A 54 14.99 -0.17 -3.16
N ASP A 55 14.82 -1.47 -2.91
CA ASP A 55 15.29 -2.52 -3.82
C ASP A 55 14.19 -2.90 -4.84
N TYR A 56 14.57 -2.83 -6.12
CA TYR A 56 13.70 -3.11 -7.28
C TYR A 56 14.08 -4.42 -8.00
N ARG A 57 14.89 -5.29 -7.37
CA ARG A 57 15.22 -6.61 -7.92
C ARG A 57 14.03 -7.58 -7.79
N PRO A 58 13.81 -8.49 -8.76
CA PRO A 58 12.83 -9.57 -8.61
C PRO A 58 13.08 -10.39 -7.33
N GLY A 59 12.02 -10.66 -6.57
CA GLY A 59 12.07 -11.29 -5.25
C GLY A 59 12.25 -10.32 -4.07
N ALA A 60 12.77 -9.09 -4.29
CA ALA A 60 12.79 -8.05 -3.25
C ALA A 60 11.40 -7.44 -3.02
N ALA A 61 11.22 -6.68 -1.94
CA ALA A 61 10.03 -5.85 -1.71
C ALA A 61 10.43 -4.37 -1.74
N ILE A 62 9.67 -3.54 -2.45
CA ILE A 62 9.95 -2.09 -2.54
C ILE A 62 9.74 -1.47 -1.14
N ARG A 63 10.70 -0.65 -0.69
CA ARG A 63 10.65 -0.01 0.64
C ARG A 63 9.92 1.33 0.60
N GLY A 64 8.74 1.36 1.22
CA GLY A 64 7.85 2.53 1.23
C GLY A 64 6.59 2.29 0.40
N GLY A 65 5.80 3.34 0.16
CA GLY A 65 4.51 3.23 -0.53
C GLY A 65 3.50 2.34 0.23
N ALA A 66 2.61 1.69 -0.52
CA ALA A 66 1.61 0.76 0.00
C ALA A 66 1.84 -0.68 -0.57
N PRO A 67 2.59 -1.55 0.15
CA PRO A 67 2.79 -2.95 -0.25
C PRO A 67 1.55 -3.83 -0.01
N VAL A 68 1.22 -4.71 -0.95
CA VAL A 68 0.15 -5.71 -0.76
C VAL A 68 0.62 -6.88 0.11
N VAL A 69 0.21 -6.88 1.38
CA VAL A 69 0.52 -7.92 2.37
C VAL A 69 -0.53 -9.04 2.32
N PHE A 70 -0.21 -10.15 1.64
CA PHE A 70 -1.12 -11.30 1.48
C PHE A 70 -0.36 -12.60 1.14
N PRO A 71 -0.79 -13.78 1.64
CA PRO A 71 -1.95 -14.05 2.51
C PRO A 71 -1.64 -14.00 4.02
N GLN A 72 -0.43 -13.61 4.41
CA GLN A 72 0.03 -13.61 5.81
C GLN A 72 0.55 -12.24 6.22
N PHE A 73 0.16 -11.73 7.39
CA PHE A 73 0.78 -10.56 8.00
C PHE A 73 2.05 -10.95 8.79
N SER A 74 3.13 -10.17 8.63
CA SER A 74 4.42 -10.39 9.29
C SER A 74 4.88 -11.87 9.22
N GLY A 75 5.46 -12.41 10.29
CA GLY A 75 5.81 -13.82 10.45
C GLY A 75 4.77 -14.65 11.22
N MET A 76 3.48 -14.29 11.16
CA MET A 76 2.42 -14.92 11.98
C MET A 76 1.93 -16.29 11.45
N GLY A 77 2.75 -16.98 10.64
CA GLY A 77 2.40 -18.27 10.04
C GLY A 77 3.58 -18.88 9.26
N PRO A 78 3.37 -19.96 8.50
CA PRO A 78 4.43 -20.73 7.85
C PRO A 78 4.97 -20.11 6.55
N LEU A 79 4.38 -19.03 6.04
CA LEU A 79 4.75 -18.40 4.77
C LEU A 79 5.83 -17.32 4.96
N PRO A 80 6.47 -16.83 3.88
CA PRO A 80 7.43 -15.73 3.94
C PRO A 80 6.85 -14.48 4.64
N LYS A 81 7.74 -13.64 5.21
CA LYS A 81 7.32 -12.49 6.02
C LYS A 81 6.50 -11.48 5.18
N HIS A 82 5.26 -11.22 5.61
CA HIS A 82 4.22 -10.47 4.88
C HIS A 82 3.67 -11.16 3.61
N GLY A 83 3.74 -12.48 3.53
CA GLY A 83 3.26 -13.25 2.39
C GLY A 83 4.14 -13.08 1.15
N PHE A 84 3.54 -13.03 -0.03
CA PHE A 84 4.28 -13.05 -1.30
C PHE A 84 3.72 -12.17 -2.43
N LEU A 85 2.50 -11.62 -2.35
CA LEU A 85 1.93 -10.88 -3.50
C LEU A 85 2.71 -9.59 -3.86
N ARG A 86 3.31 -8.91 -2.87
CA ARG A 86 4.22 -7.76 -3.06
C ARG A 86 5.57 -8.10 -3.74
N ASN A 87 5.84 -9.39 -3.99
CA ASN A 87 7.10 -9.90 -4.54
C ASN A 87 6.93 -10.55 -5.93
N LEU A 88 5.79 -10.34 -6.58
CA LEU A 88 5.41 -10.96 -7.85
C LEU A 88 4.93 -9.91 -8.87
N PRO A 89 5.08 -10.13 -10.18
CA PRO A 89 4.45 -9.29 -11.19
C PRO A 89 2.93 -9.51 -11.22
N TRP A 90 2.18 -8.41 -11.30
CA TRP A 90 0.74 -8.39 -11.55
C TRP A 90 0.46 -7.97 -13.00
N GLU A 91 -0.64 -8.45 -13.56
CA GLU A 91 -1.19 -8.01 -14.83
C GLU A 91 -1.87 -6.65 -14.66
N TYR A 92 -1.59 -5.69 -15.55
CA TYR A 92 -2.37 -4.45 -15.64
C TYR A 92 -3.57 -4.68 -16.55
N LEU A 93 -4.78 -4.49 -16.02
CA LEU A 93 -6.03 -4.70 -16.76
C LEU A 93 -6.47 -3.47 -17.55
N GLY A 94 -5.77 -2.34 -17.39
CA GLY A 94 -6.15 -1.04 -17.93
C GLY A 94 -6.62 -0.09 -16.82
N ALA A 95 -7.16 1.05 -17.25
CA ALA A 95 -7.80 2.03 -16.37
C ALA A 95 -9.14 2.47 -16.96
N HIS A 96 -10.03 2.90 -16.08
CA HIS A 96 -11.31 3.50 -16.42
C HIS A 96 -11.48 4.83 -15.70
N GLU A 97 -12.30 5.72 -16.27
CA GLU A 97 -12.62 7.04 -15.72
C GLU A 97 -14.13 7.08 -15.45
N GLU A 98 -14.52 7.36 -14.21
CA GLU A 98 -15.92 7.49 -13.79
C GLU A 98 -16.11 8.81 -13.02
N ALA A 99 -16.99 9.66 -13.52
CA ALA A 99 -17.20 11.03 -13.03
C ALA A 99 -15.91 11.87 -13.01
N ASP A 100 -15.33 12.10 -11.83
CA ASP A 100 -14.10 12.85 -11.58
C ASP A 100 -12.89 11.95 -11.24
N ARG A 101 -13.10 10.63 -11.17
CA ARG A 101 -12.13 9.63 -10.72
C ARG A 101 -11.56 8.85 -11.88
N ILE A 102 -10.23 8.70 -11.90
CA ILE A 102 -9.56 7.68 -12.71
C ILE A 102 -9.10 6.54 -11.80
N THR A 103 -9.33 5.31 -12.25
CA THR A 103 -9.02 4.08 -11.52
C THR A 103 -8.18 3.15 -12.39
N ALA A 104 -6.98 2.79 -11.93
CA ALA A 104 -6.14 1.77 -12.54
C ALA A 104 -6.42 0.39 -11.91
N GLU A 105 -6.62 -0.64 -12.72
CA GLU A 105 -6.83 -2.01 -12.25
C GLU A 105 -5.63 -2.94 -12.49
N PHE A 106 -5.32 -3.73 -11.48
CA PHE A 106 -4.28 -4.76 -11.49
C PHE A 106 -4.86 -6.10 -11.05
N ALA A 107 -4.37 -7.20 -11.60
CA ALA A 107 -4.77 -8.56 -11.19
C ALA A 107 -3.60 -9.54 -11.10
N ILE A 108 -3.80 -10.58 -10.30
CA ILE A 108 -2.91 -11.74 -10.21
C ILE A 108 -3.74 -13.01 -9.94
N VAL A 109 -3.30 -14.15 -10.45
CA VAL A 109 -3.92 -15.46 -10.23
C VAL A 109 -2.90 -16.45 -9.71
N GLU A 110 -3.33 -17.61 -9.19
CA GLU A 110 -2.38 -18.64 -8.82
C GLU A 110 -1.57 -19.17 -10.02
N ASN A 111 -0.30 -19.51 -9.75
CA ASN A 111 0.58 -20.25 -10.66
C ASN A 111 1.29 -21.38 -9.88
N GLU A 112 2.10 -22.18 -10.57
CA GLU A 112 2.82 -23.32 -9.98
C GLU A 112 3.69 -22.92 -8.78
N GLN A 113 4.44 -21.81 -8.89
CA GLN A 113 5.28 -21.29 -7.80
C GLN A 113 4.46 -20.88 -6.57
N THR A 114 3.34 -20.18 -6.76
CA THR A 114 2.49 -19.76 -5.64
C THR A 114 1.74 -20.94 -5.03
N LEU A 115 1.31 -21.92 -5.82
CA LEU A 115 0.67 -23.15 -5.33
C LEU A 115 1.64 -24.05 -4.56
N ALA A 116 2.93 -24.08 -4.95
CA ALA A 116 3.96 -24.79 -4.21
C ALA A 116 4.27 -24.15 -2.83
N LEU A 117 4.07 -22.83 -2.69
CA LEU A 117 4.21 -22.11 -1.42
C LEU A 117 2.93 -22.15 -0.57
N TRP A 118 1.77 -22.02 -1.21
CA TRP A 118 0.45 -21.95 -0.57
C TRP A 118 -0.58 -22.64 -1.48
N PRO A 119 -1.00 -23.88 -1.19
CA PRO A 119 -1.73 -24.74 -2.14
C PRO A 119 -3.23 -24.42 -2.25
N HIS A 120 -3.54 -23.13 -2.40
CA HIS A 120 -4.89 -22.59 -2.57
C HIS A 120 -4.96 -21.80 -3.87
N ARG A 121 -6.03 -22.00 -4.65
CA ARG A 121 -6.32 -21.17 -5.83
C ARG A 121 -6.80 -19.78 -5.39
N PHE A 122 -6.41 -18.73 -6.08
CA PHE A 122 -6.77 -17.35 -5.73
C PHE A 122 -6.78 -16.43 -6.95
N ARG A 123 -7.61 -15.38 -6.89
CA ARG A 123 -7.49 -14.23 -7.78
C ARG A 123 -7.40 -12.95 -6.96
N GLY A 124 -6.25 -12.29 -6.99
CA GLY A 124 -6.10 -10.93 -6.51
C GLY A 124 -6.61 -9.93 -7.55
N ARG A 125 -7.22 -8.85 -7.07
CA ARG A 125 -7.37 -7.59 -7.81
C ARG A 125 -7.00 -6.43 -6.88
N LEU A 126 -6.42 -5.37 -7.46
CA LEU A 126 -6.26 -4.08 -6.83
C LEU A 126 -6.80 -3.00 -7.76
N ALA A 127 -7.55 -2.05 -7.21
CA ALA A 127 -7.97 -0.83 -7.88
C ALA A 127 -7.33 0.36 -7.17
N VAL A 128 -6.78 1.32 -7.93
CA VAL A 128 -6.08 2.49 -7.40
C VAL A 128 -6.73 3.76 -7.96
N THR A 129 -7.30 4.58 -7.06
CA THR A 129 -8.13 5.76 -7.34
C THR A 129 -7.69 6.95 -6.48
N ALA A 130 -8.04 8.20 -6.83
CA ALA A 130 -7.75 9.40 -6.05
C ALA A 130 -9.01 10.24 -5.74
N ASP A 131 -9.15 10.73 -4.50
CA ASP A 131 -10.27 11.57 -3.99
C ASP A 131 -9.94 12.33 -2.66
N LYS A 132 -10.93 12.96 -1.99
CA LYS A 132 -10.72 13.90 -0.84
C LYS A 132 -11.95 14.13 0.10
N VAL A 133 -11.74 14.39 1.43
CA VAL A 133 -12.66 15.02 2.46
C VAL A 133 -11.99 15.20 3.89
N GLN A 134 -12.58 15.87 4.90
CA GLN A 134 -11.90 16.42 6.13
C GLN A 134 -12.84 16.44 7.38
N GLU A 135 -12.52 16.48 8.71
CA GLU A 135 -11.32 16.73 9.58
C GLU A 135 -10.99 15.49 10.51
N ASP A 136 -10.74 15.37 11.86
CA ASP A 136 -10.66 16.18 13.14
C ASP A 136 -9.49 15.72 14.12
N ALA A 137 -9.19 16.41 15.24
CA ALA A 137 -7.92 16.46 16.02
C ALA A 137 -7.24 15.17 16.58
N ALA A 138 -5.96 15.27 17.00
CA ALA A 138 -4.99 14.14 17.06
C ALA A 138 -3.99 14.07 18.27
N LEU A 139 -3.11 13.04 18.26
CA LEU A 139 -2.17 12.60 19.33
C LEU A 139 -0.69 12.56 18.83
N ARG A 140 0.29 12.17 19.66
CA ARG A 140 1.75 12.20 19.34
C ARG A 140 2.47 10.85 19.54
N PHE A 141 3.56 10.64 18.79
CA PHE A 141 4.47 9.47 18.87
C PHE A 141 5.87 9.85 19.38
N VAL A 142 6.58 8.88 20.00
CA VAL A 142 8.00 8.98 20.40
C VAL A 142 8.64 7.59 20.32
N GLY A 143 9.80 7.46 19.66
CA GLY A 143 10.58 6.21 19.59
C GLY A 143 10.11 5.24 18.50
N GLU A 144 10.57 3.99 18.60
CA GLU A 144 10.04 2.87 17.79
C GLU A 144 8.59 2.57 18.18
N VAL A 145 7.77 2.25 17.18
CA VAL A 145 6.38 1.83 17.35
C VAL A 145 6.15 0.62 16.45
N ASP A 146 5.70 -0.49 17.03
CA ASP A 146 5.09 -1.61 16.31
C ASP A 146 3.84 -2.01 17.10
N ARG A 147 2.66 -1.68 16.57
CA ARG A 147 1.38 -1.81 17.30
C ARG A 147 0.25 -2.21 16.38
N ILE A 148 -0.49 -3.23 16.80
CA ILE A 148 -1.74 -3.67 16.18
C ILE A 148 -2.89 -3.19 17.08
N TYR A 149 -3.80 -2.40 16.51
CA TYR A 149 -5.04 -1.96 17.15
C TYR A 149 -6.18 -2.82 16.59
N PHE A 150 -6.61 -3.82 17.35
CA PHE A 150 -7.73 -4.69 16.97
C PHE A 150 -9.07 -3.97 17.09
N ALA A 151 -10.00 -4.22 16.17
CA ALA A 151 -11.31 -3.56 16.10
C ALA A 151 -11.21 -2.02 16.17
N ALA A 152 -10.26 -1.46 15.40
CA ALA A 152 -9.95 -0.04 15.35
C ALA A 152 -11.10 0.81 14.74
N PRO A 153 -11.14 2.12 15.00
CA PRO A 153 -12.00 3.04 14.27
C PRO A 153 -11.71 2.96 12.76
N ARG A 154 -12.77 3.03 11.93
CA ARG A 154 -12.66 3.03 10.45
C ARG A 154 -11.83 4.19 9.88
N GLN A 155 -11.55 5.22 10.67
CA GLN A 155 -10.82 6.42 10.24
C GLN A 155 -9.76 6.75 11.30
N VAL A 156 -8.52 6.90 10.85
CA VAL A 156 -7.37 7.35 11.65
C VAL A 156 -6.78 8.57 10.95
N THR A 157 -6.42 9.62 11.68
CA THR A 157 -5.72 10.77 11.09
C THR A 157 -4.31 10.92 11.65
N LEU A 158 -3.32 10.96 10.76
CA LEU A 158 -2.01 11.52 11.04
C LEU A 158 -2.10 13.05 10.96
N ALA A 159 -1.54 13.74 11.95
CA ALA A 159 -1.48 15.20 11.99
C ALA A 159 -0.05 15.67 12.29
N GLU A 160 0.41 16.64 11.50
CA GLU A 160 1.72 17.25 11.54
C GLU A 160 1.57 18.79 11.53
N PRO A 161 2.58 19.59 11.89
CA PRO A 161 2.47 21.05 11.86
C PRO A 161 2.14 21.57 10.44
N GLY A 162 0.91 22.06 10.25
CA GLY A 162 0.42 22.56 8.96
C GLY A 162 -0.01 21.48 7.94
N ARG A 163 -0.02 20.20 8.32
CA ARG A 163 -0.31 19.08 7.40
C ARG A 163 -1.12 17.97 8.08
N ARG A 164 -1.98 17.29 7.32
CA ARG A 164 -2.78 16.14 7.78
C ARG A 164 -2.87 15.08 6.70
N LEU A 165 -3.06 13.84 7.13
CA LEU A 165 -3.38 12.69 6.28
C LEU A 165 -4.40 11.80 7.00
N THR A 166 -5.62 11.76 6.48
CA THR A 166 -6.65 10.80 6.88
C THR A 166 -6.41 9.47 6.16
N VAL A 167 -6.49 8.38 6.93
CA VAL A 167 -6.53 7.00 6.45
C VAL A 167 -7.88 6.42 6.85
N ALA A 168 -8.72 6.11 5.86
CA ALA A 168 -10.01 5.46 6.07
C ALA A 168 -9.97 4.01 5.55
N ALA A 169 -10.62 3.09 6.27
CA ALA A 169 -10.55 1.66 6.02
C ALA A 169 -11.95 1.03 5.94
N GLU A 170 -12.21 0.26 4.88
CA GLU A 170 -13.43 -0.56 4.74
C GLU A 170 -13.10 -2.05 4.80
N ARG A 171 -13.89 -2.80 5.60
CA ARG A 171 -13.82 -4.26 5.77
C ARG A 171 -12.49 -4.82 6.31
N PHE A 172 -11.48 -3.99 6.49
CA PHE A 172 -10.36 -4.17 7.42
C PHE A 172 -10.80 -3.74 8.84
N PRO A 173 -10.84 -4.63 9.86
CA PRO A 173 -11.23 -4.28 11.22
C PRO A 173 -10.06 -3.82 12.11
N ASP A 174 -8.82 -4.08 11.70
CA ASP A 174 -7.63 -3.80 12.50
C ASP A 174 -6.78 -2.72 11.83
N VAL A 175 -6.01 -1.97 12.62
CA VAL A 175 -5.02 -1.01 12.10
C VAL A 175 -3.64 -1.32 12.68
N VAL A 176 -2.63 -1.45 11.83
CA VAL A 176 -1.23 -1.47 12.27
C VAL A 176 -0.67 -0.05 12.23
N VAL A 177 0.06 0.36 13.27
CA VAL A 177 0.86 1.58 13.26
C VAL A 177 2.32 1.20 13.48
N TRP A 178 3.18 1.52 12.51
CA TRP A 178 4.60 1.15 12.54
C TRP A 178 5.55 2.30 12.21
N ASN A 179 6.61 2.44 13.01
CA ASN A 179 7.81 3.21 12.72
C ASN A 179 9.01 2.49 13.37
N PRO A 180 10.11 2.20 12.64
CA PRO A 180 11.23 1.42 13.18
C PRO A 180 12.06 2.16 14.26
N GLY A 181 11.87 3.47 14.44
CA GLY A 181 12.78 4.30 15.22
C GLY A 181 14.22 4.28 14.68
N PRO A 182 15.19 4.86 15.41
CA PRO A 182 16.58 4.89 14.96
C PRO A 182 17.28 3.52 14.99
N ALA A 183 16.93 2.65 15.96
CA ALA A 183 17.65 1.42 16.23
C ALA A 183 17.40 0.34 15.16
N LEU A 184 16.13 0.01 14.88
CA LEU A 184 15.80 -0.95 13.83
C LEU A 184 16.14 -0.39 12.44
N ALA A 185 15.92 0.91 12.20
CA ALA A 185 16.27 1.56 10.93
C ALA A 185 17.75 1.43 10.57
N ALA A 186 18.66 1.51 11.55
CA ALA A 186 20.10 1.33 11.31
C ALA A 186 20.50 -0.09 10.85
N THR A 187 19.58 -1.07 10.90
CA THR A 187 19.78 -2.43 10.37
C THR A 187 19.12 -2.67 9.00
N LEU A 188 18.32 -1.73 8.51
CA LEU A 188 17.59 -1.85 7.25
C LEU A 188 18.45 -1.34 6.08
N ALA A 189 19.09 -2.24 5.35
CA ALA A 189 19.97 -1.91 4.22
C ALA A 189 19.26 -1.21 3.04
N ASP A 190 17.92 -1.17 3.05
CA ASP A 190 17.05 -0.53 2.07
C ASP A 190 16.40 0.77 2.60
N LEU A 191 16.86 1.31 3.74
CA LEU A 191 16.39 2.56 4.34
C LEU A 191 17.59 3.45 4.76
N PRO A 192 17.68 4.71 4.31
CA PRO A 192 18.83 5.56 4.62
C PRO A 192 18.88 5.93 6.12
N PRO A 193 20.08 6.22 6.67
CA PRO A 193 20.23 6.77 8.01
C PRO A 193 19.33 7.98 8.23
N GLY A 194 18.50 7.95 9.27
CA GLY A 194 17.51 8.99 9.56
C GLY A 194 16.19 8.90 8.79
N GLY A 195 16.05 8.02 7.79
CA GLY A 195 14.84 7.88 6.97
C GLY A 195 13.58 7.52 7.76
N TYR A 196 13.72 6.88 8.92
CA TYR A 196 12.61 6.64 9.86
C TYR A 196 11.94 7.93 10.36
N GLY A 197 12.63 9.08 10.34
CA GLY A 197 12.07 10.37 10.72
C GLY A 197 11.15 11.00 9.66
N GLN A 198 10.96 10.33 8.51
CA GLN A 198 10.24 10.87 7.35
C GLN A 198 8.90 10.15 7.07
N PHE A 199 8.52 9.16 7.88
CA PHE A 199 7.27 8.41 7.68
C PHE A 199 6.70 7.83 8.98
N VAL A 200 5.42 7.45 8.95
CA VAL A 200 4.83 6.46 9.84
C VAL A 200 3.87 5.62 9.01
N CYS A 201 3.93 4.30 9.13
CA CYS A 201 2.99 3.40 8.49
C CYS A 201 1.69 3.37 9.31
N ILE A 202 0.55 3.56 8.63
CA ILE A 202 -0.79 3.35 9.16
C ILE A 202 -1.46 2.42 8.15
N GLU A 203 -1.65 1.16 8.53
CA GLU A 203 -2.00 0.07 7.61
C GLU A 203 -3.39 -0.47 7.96
N ALA A 204 -4.34 -0.38 7.03
CA ALA A 204 -5.62 -1.07 7.12
C ALA A 204 -5.38 -2.59 7.02
N ALA A 205 -5.77 -3.33 8.06
CA ALA A 205 -5.33 -4.71 8.23
C ALA A 205 -6.44 -5.66 8.71
N ILE A 206 -6.20 -6.96 8.49
CA ILE A 206 -6.91 -8.07 9.12
C ILE A 206 -5.82 -8.93 9.76
N VAL A 207 -5.73 -8.93 11.08
CA VAL A 207 -4.69 -9.65 11.82
C VAL A 207 -5.26 -10.44 13.01
N GLY A 208 -6.19 -9.86 13.77
CA GLY A 208 -6.75 -10.48 14.98
C GLY A 208 -7.63 -11.69 14.68
N ARG A 209 -8.33 -11.67 13.54
CA ARG A 209 -9.10 -12.80 13.02
C ARG A 209 -9.01 -12.84 11.48
N PRO A 210 -8.18 -13.74 10.91
CA PRO A 210 -8.13 -13.95 9.46
C PRO A 210 -9.51 -14.26 8.86
N ILE A 211 -9.72 -13.82 7.61
CA ILE A 211 -10.90 -14.19 6.83
C ILE A 211 -10.69 -15.59 6.24
N GLU A 212 -11.63 -16.49 6.51
CA GLU A 212 -11.77 -17.76 5.82
C GLU A 212 -12.69 -17.58 4.60
N LEU A 213 -12.30 -18.10 3.44
CA LEU A 213 -13.10 -18.09 2.22
C LEU A 213 -13.33 -19.52 1.73
N LEU A 214 -14.59 -19.90 1.60
CA LEU A 214 -15.00 -21.14 0.94
C LEU A 214 -14.89 -21.00 -0.58
N PRO A 215 -14.78 -22.11 -1.35
CA PRO A 215 -14.67 -22.06 -2.81
C PRO A 215 -15.77 -21.22 -3.46
N GLY A 216 -15.36 -20.27 -4.31
CA GLY A 216 -16.26 -19.34 -5.01
C GLY A 216 -16.69 -18.11 -4.20
N GLN A 217 -16.31 -17.98 -2.92
CA GLN A 217 -16.50 -16.74 -2.16
C GLN A 217 -15.45 -15.69 -2.52
N THR A 218 -15.83 -14.42 -2.35
CA THR A 218 -14.97 -13.25 -2.59
C THR A 218 -14.99 -12.37 -1.35
N TRP A 219 -13.81 -11.88 -0.93
CA TRP A 219 -13.69 -10.78 0.02
C TRP A 219 -13.19 -9.52 -0.72
N GLN A 220 -13.61 -8.34 -0.25
CA GLN A 220 -13.16 -7.04 -0.74
C GLN A 220 -13.06 -6.07 0.43
N GLY A 221 -12.10 -5.15 0.36
CA GLY A 221 -11.92 -4.04 1.31
C GLY A 221 -11.07 -2.96 0.65
N SER A 222 -10.99 -1.78 1.28
CA SER A 222 -10.26 -0.64 0.74
C SER A 222 -9.54 0.13 1.85
N GLN A 223 -8.48 0.84 1.44
CA GLN A 223 -7.86 1.91 2.22
C GLN A 223 -7.90 3.18 1.36
N THR A 224 -8.60 4.21 1.84
CA THR A 224 -8.65 5.53 1.21
C THR A 224 -7.69 6.47 1.95
N LEU A 225 -6.87 7.20 1.18
CA LEU A 225 -5.96 8.22 1.69
C LEU A 225 -6.50 9.60 1.31
N THR A 226 -6.34 10.59 2.17
CA THR A 226 -7.01 11.88 2.00
C THR A 226 -6.27 13.02 2.73
N ALA A 227 -5.98 14.12 2.02
CA ALA A 227 -5.09 15.18 2.48
C ALA A 227 -5.25 16.54 1.73
#